data_AF-A0A2S1JS74-F1
#
_entry.id   AF-A0A2S1JS74-F1
#
_cell.length_a   1.000
_cell.length_b   1.000
_cell.length_c   1.000
_cell.angle_alpha   90.00
_cell.angle_beta   90.00
_cell.angle_gamma   90.00
#
_symmetry.space_group_name_H-M   'P 1'
#
loop_
_entity.id
_entity.type
_entity.pdbx_description
1 polymer ?
#
loop_
_entity_poly.entity_id
_entity_poly.type
_entity_poly.pdbx_seq_one_letter_code
_entity_poly.pdbx_strand_id
1 'polypeptide(L)'
;MVNSIIKCLFFCIFFVTGYKANANELGCEFRPIYLNVKPGKHPYELGSASMNSELRDRLLMILRYYGKDAKALGRSKLGISCDLYADLDFLVSVTKKSLDKKWLEEHKN
;
A
#
# COMPACT_ATOMS: atom_id res chain seq x y z
N MET A 1 12.09 42.75 41.76
CA MET A 1 11.00 42.65 40.77
C MET A 1 11.48 41.77 39.61
N VAL A 2 11.45 40.44 39.73
CA VAL A 2 11.98 39.49 38.72
C VAL A 2 11.01 38.33 38.51
N ASN A 3 9.70 38.60 38.52
CA ASN A 3 8.66 37.55 38.49
C ASN A 3 7.76 37.55 37.24
N SER A 4 8.00 38.43 36.25
CA SER A 4 7.11 38.53 35.08
C SER A 4 7.68 37.98 33.77
N ILE A 5 9.00 37.75 33.65
CA ILE A 5 9.60 37.29 32.39
C ILE A 5 9.57 35.74 32.26
N ILE A 6 9.66 35.03 33.38
CA ILE A 6 9.76 33.55 33.39
C ILE A 6 8.45 32.89 32.94
N LYS A 7 7.30 33.55 33.06
CA LYS A 7 6.00 33.00 32.63
C LYS A 7 5.76 33.07 31.12
N CYS A 8 6.44 33.97 30.39
CA CYS A 8 6.31 34.03 28.93
C CYS A 8 7.13 32.95 28.21
N LEU A 9 8.31 32.61 28.75
CA LEU A 9 9.19 31.60 28.14
C LEU A 9 8.65 30.16 28.26
N PHE A 10 7.87 29.85 29.30
CA PHE A 10 7.26 28.52 29.44
C PHE A 10 6.04 28.30 28.53
N PHE A 11 5.36 29.36 28.10
CA PHE A 11 4.20 29.25 27.21
C PHE A 11 4.60 29.11 25.73
N CYS A 12 5.79 29.58 25.34
CA CYS A 12 6.31 29.42 23.98
C CYS A 12 6.85 28.01 23.69
N ILE A 13 7.24 27.23 24.71
CA ILE A 13 7.75 25.86 24.49
C ILE A 13 6.60 24.86 24.26
N PHE A 14 5.40 25.14 24.77
CA PHE A 14 4.21 24.30 24.54
C PHE A 14 3.65 24.40 23.12
N PHE A 15 3.91 25.49 22.40
CA PHE A 15 3.42 25.65 21.01
C PHE A 15 4.32 24.98 19.96
N VAL A 16 5.57 24.66 20.29
CA VAL A 16 6.50 24.00 19.34
C VAL A 16 6.46 22.47 19.46
N THR A 17 5.91 21.92 20.54
CA THR A 17 5.83 20.46 20.76
C THR A 17 4.39 19.91 20.79
N GLY A 18 3.36 20.76 20.80
CA GLY A 18 1.96 20.38 21.01
C GLY A 18 1.13 19.96 19.78
N TYR A 19 1.64 20.07 18.54
CA TYR A 19 0.92 19.69 17.32
C TYR A 19 1.41 18.39 16.65
N LYS A 20 2.10 17.52 17.39
CA LYS A 20 2.30 16.10 16.99
C LYS A 20 1.39 15.14 17.74
N ALA A 21 0.21 15.61 18.15
CA ALA A 21 -0.83 14.79 18.73
C ALA A 21 -2.09 14.80 17.85
N ASN A 22 -1.95 14.20 16.66
CA ASN A 22 -2.98 13.28 16.19
C ASN A 22 -2.28 11.98 15.80
N ALA A 23 -1.83 11.27 16.83
CA ALA A 23 -1.13 9.99 16.77
C ALA A 23 -2.05 8.81 16.38
N ASN A 24 -3.03 9.05 15.50
CA ASN A 24 -3.88 8.02 14.90
C ASN A 24 -4.22 8.27 13.41
N GLU A 25 -3.58 9.25 12.77
CA GLU A 25 -3.43 9.29 11.30
C GLU A 25 -2.07 8.70 10.90
N LEU A 26 -1.69 7.59 11.53
CA LEU A 26 -0.59 6.74 11.05
C LEU A 26 -1.07 6.08 9.76
N GLY A 27 -0.96 6.87 8.69
CA GLY A 27 -1.27 6.54 7.32
C GLY A 27 -0.71 5.18 7.02
N CYS A 28 -1.61 4.25 6.70
CA CYS A 28 -1.22 2.95 6.25
C CYS A 28 -0.55 3.14 4.88
N GLU A 29 0.77 3.31 4.86
CA GLU A 29 1.49 3.57 3.62
C GLU A 29 1.32 2.39 2.65
N PHE A 30 1.23 1.17 3.19
CA PHE A 30 0.98 -0.05 2.42
C PHE A 30 -0.04 -0.98 3.09
N ARG A 31 -1.02 -1.47 2.32
CA ARG A 31 -1.96 -2.55 2.70
C ARG A 31 -1.65 -3.85 1.96
N PRO A 32 -1.78 -5.01 2.61
CA PRO A 32 -1.75 -6.28 1.91
C PRO A 32 -2.92 -6.36 0.91
N ILE A 33 -2.62 -6.78 -0.32
CA ILE A 33 -3.65 -7.11 -1.29
C ILE A 33 -4.18 -8.51 -1.01
N TYR A 34 -5.51 -8.64 -1.02
CA TYR A 34 -6.18 -9.93 -0.88
C TYR A 34 -6.79 -10.28 -2.22
N LEU A 35 -6.24 -11.27 -2.92
CA LEU A 35 -6.77 -11.74 -4.21
C LEU A 35 -7.10 -13.22 -4.10
N ASN A 36 -8.36 -13.58 -4.31
CA ASN A 36 -8.78 -14.96 -4.46
C ASN A 36 -9.08 -15.22 -5.94
N VAL A 37 -8.20 -15.94 -6.63
CA VAL A 37 -8.37 -16.25 -8.05
C VAL A 37 -9.35 -17.41 -8.19
N LYS A 38 -10.57 -17.14 -8.66
CA LYS A 38 -11.58 -18.17 -8.96
C LYS A 38 -11.71 -18.37 -10.47
N PRO A 39 -11.85 -19.59 -10.99
CA PRO A 39 -12.23 -19.78 -12.39
C PRO A 39 -13.68 -19.32 -12.61
N GLY A 40 -13.94 -18.39 -13.54
CA GLY A 40 -15.31 -17.99 -13.91
C GLY A 40 -15.55 -16.48 -14.14
N LYS A 41 -16.82 -16.05 -14.07
CA LYS A 41 -17.31 -14.70 -14.43
C LYS A 41 -16.71 -13.56 -13.59
N HIS A 42 -16.39 -13.83 -12.33
CA HIS A 42 -15.65 -12.91 -11.47
C HIS A 42 -14.36 -13.63 -11.07
N PRO A 43 -13.28 -13.50 -11.88
CA PRO A 43 -12.11 -14.31 -11.67
C PRO A 43 -11.37 -13.98 -10.36
N TYR A 44 -11.80 -12.95 -9.64
CA TYR A 44 -11.16 -12.43 -8.45
C TYR A 44 -12.19 -12.00 -7.41
N GLU A 45 -11.96 -12.40 -6.16
CA GLU A 45 -12.63 -11.83 -4.98
C GLU A 45 -11.58 -11.31 -4.01
N LEU A 46 -11.85 -10.18 -3.36
CA LEU A 46 -11.05 -9.74 -2.22
C LEU A 46 -11.32 -10.69 -1.05
N GLY A 47 -10.37 -11.55 -0.67
CA GLY A 47 -10.65 -12.47 0.45
C GLY A 47 -9.71 -13.62 0.77
N SER A 48 -8.53 -13.76 0.14
CA SER A 48 -7.58 -14.82 0.51
C SER A 48 -6.30 -14.27 1.15
N ALA A 49 -5.90 -14.85 2.29
CA ALA A 49 -4.73 -14.47 3.09
C ALA A 49 -3.37 -14.93 2.51
N SER A 50 -3.38 -15.65 1.39
CA SER A 50 -2.20 -16.32 0.85
C SER A 50 -2.23 -16.37 -0.69
N MET A 51 -1.19 -15.80 -1.29
CA MET A 51 -0.90 -15.82 -2.72
C MET A 51 0.33 -16.71 -2.98
N ASN A 52 0.40 -17.42 -4.11
CA ASN A 52 1.64 -18.12 -4.47
C ASN A 52 2.75 -17.13 -4.89
N SER A 53 4.02 -17.54 -4.80
CA SER A 53 5.16 -16.65 -5.07
C SER A 53 5.24 -16.19 -6.53
N GLU A 54 4.86 -17.04 -7.48
CA GLU A 54 4.88 -16.72 -8.90
C GLU A 54 3.89 -15.59 -9.25
N LEU A 55 2.65 -15.70 -8.76
CA LEU A 55 1.62 -14.67 -8.92
C LEU A 55 2.03 -13.36 -8.25
N ARG A 56 2.61 -13.44 -7.04
CA ARG A 56 3.15 -12.27 -6.33
C ARG A 56 4.20 -11.55 -7.17
N ASP A 57 5.13 -12.28 -7.76
CA ASP A 57 6.23 -11.70 -8.52
C ASP A 57 5.74 -11.08 -9.83
N ARG A 58 4.78 -11.72 -10.51
CA ARG A 58 4.11 -11.16 -11.69
C ARG A 58 3.35 -9.88 -11.35
N LEU A 59 2.60 -9.86 -10.25
CA LEU A 59 1.87 -8.66 -9.81
C LEU A 59 2.84 -7.53 -9.43
N LEU A 60 3.92 -7.84 -8.71
CA LEU A 60 4.96 -6.87 -8.37
C LEU A 60 5.58 -6.25 -9.63
N MET A 61 5.89 -7.07 -10.64
CA MET A 61 6.40 -6.63 -11.93
C MET A 61 5.43 -5.69 -12.65
N ILE A 62 4.15 -6.07 -12.74
CA ILE A 62 3.13 -5.25 -13.41
C ILE A 62 2.92 -3.92 -12.68
N LEU A 63 2.86 -3.93 -11.35
CA LEU A 63 2.70 -2.71 -10.57
C LEU A 63 3.87 -1.74 -10.77
N ARG A 64 5.11 -2.26 -10.78
CA ARG A 64 6.30 -1.47 -11.11
C ARG A 64 6.27 -0.91 -12.53
N TYR A 65 5.81 -1.70 -13.49
CA TYR A 65 5.64 -1.24 -14.87
C TYR A 65 4.70 -0.03 -14.96
N TYR A 66 3.62 -0.02 -14.17
CA TYR A 66 2.69 1.11 -14.10
C TYR A 66 3.14 2.23 -13.14
N GLY A 67 4.37 2.20 -12.63
CA GLY A 67 4.87 3.20 -11.68
C GLY A 67 4.13 3.21 -10.35
N LYS A 68 3.54 2.08 -9.94
CA LYS A 68 2.83 1.94 -8.68
C LYS A 68 3.73 1.33 -7.61
N ASP A 69 3.65 1.91 -6.41
CA ASP A 69 4.39 1.42 -5.26
C ASP A 69 3.81 0.08 -4.76
N ALA A 70 4.66 -0.94 -4.81
CA ALA A 70 4.35 -2.27 -4.32
C ALA A 70 5.61 -2.95 -3.76
N LYS A 71 5.44 -3.70 -2.67
CA LYS A 71 6.51 -4.45 -2.03
C LYS A 71 6.04 -5.83 -1.57
N ALA A 72 6.92 -6.82 -1.63
CA ALA A 72 6.63 -8.10 -1.01
C ALA A 72 6.63 -7.94 0.52
N LEU A 73 5.56 -8.35 1.19
CA LEU A 73 5.46 -8.39 2.66
C LEU A 73 5.82 -9.77 3.23
N GLY A 74 6.36 -10.65 2.39
CA GLY A 74 6.68 -12.05 2.69
C GLY A 74 6.60 -12.91 1.43
N ARG A 75 6.71 -14.24 1.57
CA ARG A 75 6.65 -15.18 0.43
C ARG A 75 5.29 -15.19 -0.29
N SER A 76 4.22 -14.92 0.47
CA SER A 76 2.84 -15.13 0.02
C SER A 76 1.97 -13.87 0.07
N LYS A 77 2.58 -12.70 0.28
CA LYS A 77 1.88 -11.43 0.50
C LYS A 77 2.53 -10.31 -0.29
N LEU A 78 1.69 -9.49 -0.92
CA LEU A 78 2.08 -8.27 -1.64
C LEU A 78 1.41 -7.08 -0.95
N GLY A 79 2.22 -6.08 -0.59
CA GLY A 79 1.76 -4.81 -0.07
C GLY A 79 1.69 -3.78 -1.18
N ILE A 80 0.59 -3.04 -1.25
CA ILE A 80 0.34 -1.95 -2.20
C ILE A 80 -0.02 -0.67 -1.44
N SER A 81 0.15 0.51 -2.05
CA SER A 81 -0.24 1.75 -1.38
C SER A 81 -1.74 1.80 -1.04
N CYS A 82 -2.12 2.56 0.00
CA CYS A 82 -3.54 2.73 0.35
C CYS A 82 -4.36 3.34 -0.80
N ASP A 83 -3.80 4.31 -1.50
CA ASP A 83 -4.46 4.95 -2.64
C ASP A 83 -4.78 3.93 -3.74
N LEU A 84 -3.85 3.01 -3.97
CA LEU A 84 -4.03 1.92 -4.92
C LEU A 84 -5.07 0.88 -4.43
N TYR A 85 -5.17 0.68 -3.12
CA TYR A 85 -6.15 -0.23 -2.54
C TYR A 85 -7.60 0.23 -2.77
N ALA A 86 -7.84 1.53 -2.89
CA ALA A 86 -9.15 2.09 -3.22
C ALA A 86 -9.53 1.92 -4.70
N ASP A 87 -8.57 1.69 -5.59
CA ASP A 87 -8.76 1.55 -7.03
C ASP A 87 -8.96 0.07 -7.43
N LEU A 88 -10.16 -0.45 -7.13
CA LEU A 88 -10.50 -1.85 -7.37
C LEU A 88 -10.43 -2.24 -8.86
N ASP A 89 -10.83 -1.35 -9.76
CA ASP A 89 -10.82 -1.61 -11.19
C ASP A 89 -9.39 -1.76 -11.73
N PHE A 90 -8.47 -0.92 -11.28
CA PHE A 90 -7.06 -1.06 -11.61
C PHE A 90 -6.49 -2.36 -11.05
N LEU A 91 -6.78 -2.70 -9.80
CA LEU A 91 -6.31 -3.96 -9.19
C LEU A 91 -6.82 -5.19 -9.96
N VAL A 92 -8.07 -5.17 -10.42
CA VAL A 92 -8.62 -6.23 -11.27
C VAL A 92 -7.89 -6.28 -12.62
N SER A 93 -7.61 -5.13 -13.24
CA SER A 93 -6.88 -5.04 -14.51
C SER A 93 -5.46 -5.62 -14.40
N VAL A 94 -4.72 -5.21 -13.38
CA VAL A 94 -3.37 -5.73 -13.06
C VAL A 94 -3.42 -7.23 -12.81
N THR A 95 -4.43 -7.72 -12.09
CA THR A 95 -4.56 -9.15 -11.82
C THR A 95 -4.85 -9.94 -13.09
N LYS A 96 -5.74 -9.46 -13.98
CA LYS A 96 -5.96 -10.07 -15.30
C LYS A 96 -4.67 -10.13 -16.11
N LYS A 97 -3.91 -9.03 -16.12
CA LYS A 97 -2.64 -8.95 -16.84
C LYS A 97 -1.58 -9.91 -16.26
N SER A 98 -1.64 -10.22 -14.97
CA SER A 98 -0.75 -11.23 -14.34
C SER A 98 -0.99 -12.68 -14.81
N LEU A 99 -2.08 -12.92 -15.53
CA LEU A 99 -2.38 -14.21 -16.15
C LEU A 99 -2.15 -14.21 -17.68
N ASP A 100 -1.88 -13.06 -18.28
CA ASP A 100 -1.59 -12.93 -19.72
C ASP A 100 -0.15 -13.33 -20.02
N LYS A 101 0.03 -14.57 -20.50
CA LYS A 101 1.35 -15.12 -20.82
C LYS A 101 2.11 -14.28 -21.86
N LYS A 102 1.41 -13.80 -22.89
CA LYS A 102 2.04 -13.05 -23.98
C LYS A 102 2.59 -11.72 -23.45
N TRP A 103 1.77 -10.99 -22.68
CA TRP A 103 2.21 -9.73 -22.08
C TRP A 103 3.40 -9.94 -21.12
N LEU A 104 3.35 -10.99 -20.29
CA LEU A 104 4.44 -11.30 -19.35
C LEU A 104 5.76 -11.65 -20.05
N GLU A 105 5.71 -12.33 -21.20
CA GLU A 105 6.90 -12.66 -21.99
C GLU A 105 7.50 -11.41 -22.65
N GLU A 106 6.66 -10.51 -23.16
CA GLU A 106 7.10 -9.25 -23.77
C GLU A 106 7.76 -8.29 -22.78
N HIS A 107 7.43 -8.38 -21.49
CA HIS A 107 7.82 -7.41 -20.46
C HIS A 107 8.68 -8.02 -19.34
N LYS A 108 9.29 -9.18 -19.58
CA LYS A 108 10.11 -9.90 -18.59
C LYS A 108 11.55 -9.38 -18.43
N ASN A 109 11.89 -8.26 -19.08
CA ASN A 109 13.24 -7.70 -19.17
C ASN A 109 13.45 -6.52 -18.23
#